data_AF-A0A9J6NYZ3-F1
#
_entry.id   AF-A0A9J6NYZ3-F1
#
_cell.length_a   1.000
_cell.length_b   1.000
_cell.length_c   1.000
_cell.angle_alpha   90.00
_cell.angle_beta   90.00
_cell.angle_gamma   90.00
#
_symmetry.space_group_name_H-M   'P 1'
#
loop_
_entity.id
_entity.type
_entity.pdbx_description
1 polymer ?
#
loop_
_entity_poly.entity_id
_entity_poly.type
_entity_poly.pdbx_seq_one_letter_code
_entity_poly.pdbx_strand_id
1 'polypeptide(L)'
;MQIQPLKELLKDLELEIIRLGYTEGSMRFYRNRWTMLLKFAEEENEIYYSEKLGIDFIEKYFNILKKDFEGKLTQAEVQNLRIIRIIGDFQLHRTILRRYYKHKVILTDPYFSGINNRFYLHCVEKHYSAVTVDHYVKQSARFLDYVVPQRVKTCKEIILTLINDYIKTLAGYTSDLRTVISKTCALEVRITNKKWFKKSIDIP
;
A
#
# COMPACT_ATOMS: atom_id res chain seq x y z
N MET A 1 5.37 16.14 2.52
CA MET A 1 3.95 15.77 2.39
C MET A 1 3.34 16.72 1.37
N GLN A 2 2.86 16.24 0.22
CA GLN A 2 2.17 17.13 -0.71
C GLN A 2 0.76 17.37 -0.19
N ILE A 3 0.49 18.61 0.19
CA ILE A 3 -0.83 19.06 0.62
C ILE A 3 -1.55 19.51 -0.64
N GLN A 4 -2.63 18.82 -1.00
CA GLN A 4 -3.47 19.20 -2.14
C GLN A 4 -4.93 19.23 -1.72
N PRO A 5 -5.76 20.08 -2.36
CA PRO A 5 -7.18 20.18 -2.02
C PRO A 5 -7.85 18.81 -2.05
N LEU A 6 -8.76 18.55 -1.11
CA LEU A 6 -9.48 17.27 -0.98
C LEU A 6 -10.10 16.85 -2.33
N LYS A 7 -10.66 17.79 -3.08
CA LYS A 7 -11.25 17.55 -4.40
C LYS A 7 -10.25 16.99 -5.42
N GLU A 8 -9.04 17.54 -5.47
CA GLU A 8 -7.99 17.06 -6.39
C GLU A 8 -7.41 15.73 -5.90
N LEU A 9 -7.27 15.55 -4.58
CA LEU A 9 -6.90 14.27 -3.97
C LEU A 9 -7.84 13.13 -4.34
N LEU A 10 -9.14 13.37 -4.33
CA LEU A 10 -10.12 12.35 -4.68
C LEU A 10 -10.10 12.01 -6.17
N LYS A 11 -9.82 12.99 -7.06
CA LYS A 11 -9.64 12.73 -8.50
C LYS A 11 -8.42 11.87 -8.78
N ASP A 12 -7.27 12.20 -8.19
CA ASP A 12 -6.05 11.42 -8.35
C ASP A 12 -6.23 10.00 -7.78
N LEU A 13 -6.90 9.89 -6.64
CA LEU A 13 -7.23 8.63 -6.02
C LEU A 13 -8.16 7.79 -6.91
N GLU A 14 -9.13 8.41 -7.59
CA GLU A 14 -10.01 7.74 -8.54
C GLU A 14 -9.23 7.05 -9.67
N LEU A 15 -8.29 7.78 -10.28
CA LEU A 15 -7.42 7.25 -11.33
C LEU A 15 -6.60 6.06 -10.83
N GLU A 16 -6.11 6.14 -9.60
CA GLU A 16 -5.37 5.05 -8.97
C GLU A 16 -6.25 3.83 -8.72
N ILE A 17 -7.48 4.00 -8.21
CA ILE A 17 -8.41 2.87 -8.03
C ILE A 17 -8.75 2.20 -9.38
N ILE A 18 -8.95 2.99 -10.44
CA ILE A 18 -9.18 2.47 -11.80
C ILE A 18 -7.97 1.69 -12.30
N ARG A 19 -6.75 2.23 -12.14
CA ARG A 19 -5.49 1.56 -12.50
C ARG A 19 -5.34 0.20 -11.80
N LEU A 20 -5.82 0.10 -10.56
CA LEU A 20 -5.77 -1.14 -9.77
C LEU A 20 -6.83 -2.18 -10.18
N GLY A 21 -7.73 -1.86 -11.12
CA GLY A 21 -8.69 -2.78 -11.70
C GLY A 21 -9.94 -3.03 -10.86
N TYR A 22 -10.35 -2.06 -10.04
CA TYR A 22 -11.60 -2.15 -9.29
C TYR A 22 -12.81 -2.13 -10.24
N THR A 23 -13.89 -2.83 -9.87
CA THR A 23 -15.11 -2.90 -10.68
C THR A 23 -15.89 -1.58 -10.62
N GLU A 24 -16.68 -1.29 -11.67
CA GLU A 24 -17.57 -0.11 -11.69
C GLU A 24 -18.54 -0.06 -10.51
N GLY A 25 -19.04 -1.22 -10.06
CA GLY A 25 -19.87 -1.30 -8.85
C GLY A 25 -19.12 -0.83 -7.59
N SER A 26 -17.84 -1.19 -7.46
CA SER A 26 -16.99 -0.72 -6.37
C SER A 26 -16.69 0.77 -6.51
N MET A 27 -16.40 1.25 -7.73
CA MET A 27 -16.18 2.67 -7.99
C MET A 27 -17.39 3.54 -7.64
N ARG A 28 -18.60 3.10 -8.00
CA ARG A 28 -19.83 3.82 -7.65
C ARG A 28 -19.99 3.98 -6.15
N PHE A 29 -19.65 2.95 -5.37
CA PHE A 29 -19.66 3.02 -3.91
C PHE A 29 -18.69 4.09 -3.37
N TYR A 30 -17.45 4.12 -3.87
CA TYR A 30 -16.48 5.15 -3.49
C TYR A 30 -16.93 6.56 -3.87
N ARG A 31 -17.37 6.78 -5.13
CA ARG A 31 -17.85 8.09 -5.61
C ARG A 31 -19.00 8.65 -4.77
N ASN A 32 -19.96 7.80 -4.40
CA ASN A 32 -21.08 8.21 -3.54
C ASN A 32 -20.59 8.70 -2.17
N ARG A 33 -19.63 7.98 -1.58
CA ARG A 33 -19.08 8.29 -0.25
C ARG A 33 -18.17 9.52 -0.28
N TRP A 34 -17.39 9.67 -1.33
CA TRP A 34 -16.59 10.87 -1.57
C TRP A 34 -17.44 12.12 -1.79
N THR A 35 -18.58 12.00 -2.46
CA THR A 35 -19.54 13.11 -2.57
C THR A 35 -20.07 13.54 -1.20
N MET A 36 -20.38 12.58 -0.31
CA MET A 36 -20.79 12.90 1.06
C MET A 36 -19.66 13.56 1.85
N LEU A 37 -18.44 13.06 1.71
CA LEU A 37 -17.26 13.62 2.39
C LEU A 37 -16.96 15.05 1.91
N LEU A 38 -17.07 15.33 0.62
CA LEU A 38 -16.87 16.68 0.07
C LEU A 38 -17.87 17.68 0.63
N LYS A 39 -19.15 17.31 0.69
CA LYS A 39 -20.20 18.16 1.30
C LYS A 39 -19.93 18.40 2.78
N PHE A 40 -19.54 17.35 3.50
CA PHE A 40 -19.18 17.48 4.92
C PHE A 40 -17.97 18.41 5.13
N ALA A 41 -16.95 18.29 4.29
CA ALA A 41 -15.79 19.17 4.34
C ALA A 41 -16.17 20.64 4.04
N GLU A 42 -17.07 20.87 3.08
CA GLU A 42 -17.62 22.21 2.80
C GLU A 42 -18.41 22.77 4.00
N GLU A 43 -19.22 21.96 4.67
CA GLU A 43 -19.96 22.35 5.90
C GLU A 43 -19.01 22.75 7.04
N GLU A 44 -17.89 22.04 7.19
CA GLU A 44 -16.88 22.30 8.23
C GLU A 44 -15.82 23.35 7.81
N ASN A 45 -15.95 23.96 6.62
CA ASN A 45 -14.96 24.88 6.02
C ASN A 45 -13.54 24.28 5.88
N GLU A 46 -13.45 22.97 5.65
CA GLU A 46 -12.20 22.25 5.50
C GLU A 46 -11.86 22.02 4.02
N ILE A 47 -10.74 22.58 3.57
CA ILE A 47 -10.29 22.50 2.16
C ILE A 47 -9.44 21.23 1.92
N TYR A 48 -8.76 20.75 2.96
CA TYR A 48 -7.77 19.68 2.88
C TYR A 48 -8.21 18.45 3.67
N TYR A 49 -7.76 17.27 3.25
CA TYR A 49 -8.03 16.06 4.01
C TYR A 49 -7.13 15.98 5.25
N SER A 50 -7.74 15.75 6.40
CA SER A 50 -7.05 15.36 7.64
C SER A 50 -7.66 14.08 8.19
N GLU A 51 -6.88 13.32 8.97
CA GLU A 51 -7.42 12.13 9.65
C GLU A 51 -8.59 12.49 10.57
N LYS A 52 -8.50 13.65 11.24
CA LYS A 52 -9.56 14.19 12.07
C LYS A 52 -10.86 14.40 11.27
N LEU A 53 -10.78 15.08 10.11
CA LEU A 53 -11.94 15.27 9.23
C LEU A 53 -12.56 13.92 8.81
N GLY A 54 -11.72 12.93 8.50
CA GLY A 54 -12.18 11.58 8.17
C GLY A 54 -12.90 10.88 9.33
N ILE A 55 -12.37 11.00 10.55
CA ILE A 55 -12.96 10.42 11.76
C ILE A 55 -14.29 11.10 12.08
N ASP A 56 -14.33 12.43 12.05
CA ASP A 56 -15.52 13.24 12.34
C ASP A 56 -16.63 12.95 11.33
N PHE A 57 -16.29 12.82 10.04
CA PHE A 57 -17.21 12.38 8.99
C PHE A 57 -17.81 11.00 9.31
N ILE A 58 -16.96 10.03 9.64
CA ILE A 58 -17.42 8.67 9.88
C ILE A 58 -18.34 8.61 11.09
N GLU A 59 -18.02 9.33 12.15
CA GLU A 59 -18.83 9.34 13.35
C GLU A 59 -20.17 10.06 13.12
N LYS A 60 -20.17 11.21 12.44
CA LYS A 60 -21.40 11.97 12.13
C LYS A 60 -22.41 11.17 11.30
N TYR A 61 -21.95 10.43 10.29
CA TYR A 61 -22.85 9.75 9.34
C TYR A 61 -23.08 8.26 9.62
N PHE A 62 -22.18 7.58 10.35
CA PHE A 62 -22.27 6.14 10.57
C PHE A 62 -22.26 5.72 12.04
N ASN A 63 -21.80 6.58 12.96
CA ASN A 63 -21.76 6.32 14.40
C ASN A 63 -21.13 4.95 14.74
N ILE A 64 -19.94 4.69 14.18
CA ILE A 64 -19.27 3.38 14.23
C ILE A 64 -18.07 3.34 15.17
N LEU A 65 -17.58 4.46 15.71
CA LEU A 65 -16.36 4.45 16.54
C LEU A 65 -16.54 3.60 17.81
N LYS A 66 -17.70 3.71 18.47
CA LYS A 66 -18.01 2.87 19.64
C LYS A 66 -18.07 1.39 19.29
N LYS A 67 -18.66 1.04 18.14
CA LYS A 67 -18.74 -0.36 17.68
C LYS A 67 -17.39 -0.93 17.26
N ASP A 68 -16.50 -0.09 16.70
CA ASP A 68 -15.12 -0.46 16.36
C ASP A 68 -14.34 -0.82 17.62
N PHE A 69 -14.44 0.01 18.67
CA PHE A 69 -13.82 -0.26 19.96
C PHE A 69 -14.30 -1.56 20.60
N GLU A 70 -15.60 -1.86 20.46
CA GLU A 70 -16.20 -3.10 20.97
C GLU A 70 -15.97 -4.32 20.06
N GLY A 71 -15.33 -4.15 18.89
CA GLY A 71 -15.08 -5.22 17.93
C GLY A 71 -16.33 -5.77 17.25
N LYS A 72 -17.43 -5.01 17.22
CA LYS A 72 -18.76 -5.45 16.76
C LYS A 72 -19.13 -4.92 15.36
N LEU A 73 -18.16 -4.45 14.59
CA LEU A 73 -18.43 -3.91 13.26
C LEU A 73 -18.91 -4.99 12.29
N THR A 74 -19.99 -4.67 11.60
CA THR A 74 -20.44 -5.44 10.43
C THR A 74 -19.50 -5.22 9.25
N GLN A 75 -19.54 -6.12 8.28
CA GLN A 75 -18.73 -6.00 7.07
C GLN A 75 -18.99 -4.70 6.30
N ALA A 76 -20.23 -4.21 6.29
CA ALA A 76 -20.59 -2.95 5.64
C ALA A 76 -19.96 -1.73 6.35
N GLU A 77 -19.93 -1.74 7.68
CA GLU A 77 -19.32 -0.68 8.48
C GLU A 77 -17.79 -0.66 8.33
N VAL A 78 -17.16 -1.83 8.23
CA VAL A 78 -15.72 -1.94 7.89
C VAL A 78 -15.40 -1.32 6.53
N GLN A 79 -16.29 -1.43 5.54
CA GLN A 79 -16.09 -0.76 4.24
C GLN A 79 -16.13 0.77 4.35
N ASN A 80 -16.94 1.33 5.26
CA ASN A 80 -16.97 2.77 5.50
C ASN A 80 -15.64 3.26 6.10
N LEU A 81 -15.05 2.52 7.06
CA LEU A 81 -13.70 2.84 7.58
C LEU A 81 -12.61 2.75 6.51
N ARG A 82 -12.74 1.82 5.55
CA ARG A 82 -11.78 1.69 4.45
C ARG A 82 -11.74 2.92 3.56
N ILE A 83 -12.86 3.62 3.40
CA ILE A 83 -12.92 4.82 2.55
C ILE A 83 -11.99 5.89 3.08
N ILE A 84 -12.06 6.20 4.38
CA ILE A 84 -11.18 7.21 4.99
C ILE A 84 -9.72 6.75 5.00
N ARG A 85 -9.46 5.47 5.28
CA ARG A 85 -8.08 4.92 5.28
C ARG A 85 -7.42 4.99 3.91
N ILE A 86 -8.16 4.70 2.84
CA ILE A 86 -7.62 4.77 1.47
C ILE A 86 -7.24 6.21 1.11
N ILE A 87 -8.03 7.21 1.52
CA ILE A 87 -7.70 8.62 1.29
C ILE A 87 -6.44 9.01 2.06
N GLY A 88 -6.33 8.61 3.33
CA GLY A 88 -5.14 8.85 4.15
C GLY A 88 -3.88 8.19 3.59
N ASP A 89 -3.94 6.90 3.26
CA ASP A 89 -2.84 6.15 2.63
C ASP A 89 -2.40 6.83 1.32
N PHE A 90 -3.35 7.24 0.49
CA PHE A 90 -3.07 7.90 -0.78
C PHE A 90 -2.51 9.32 -0.62
N GLN A 91 -2.96 10.09 0.39
CA GLN A 91 -2.38 11.40 0.70
C GLN A 91 -0.92 11.29 1.13
N LEU A 92 -0.59 10.28 1.94
CA LEU A 92 0.75 10.08 2.48
C LEU A 92 1.71 9.46 1.46
N HIS A 93 1.23 8.50 0.66
CA HIS A 93 2.10 7.65 -0.15
C HIS A 93 1.82 7.71 -1.66
N ARG A 94 0.77 8.40 -2.10
CA ARG A 94 0.37 8.45 -3.53
C ARG A 94 0.11 7.07 -4.16
N THR A 95 -0.19 6.07 -3.33
CA THR A 95 -0.52 4.71 -3.74
C THR A 95 -1.50 4.10 -2.76
N ILE A 96 -2.37 3.23 -3.27
CA ILE A 96 -3.29 2.48 -2.41
C ILE A 96 -2.65 1.15 -2.06
N LEU A 97 -2.53 0.89 -0.76
CA LEU A 97 -1.99 -0.37 -0.28
C LEU A 97 -3.09 -1.44 -0.37
N ARG A 98 -2.93 -2.35 -1.33
CA ARG A 98 -3.80 -3.54 -1.45
C ARG A 98 -3.46 -4.51 -0.31
N ARG A 99 -4.16 -4.37 0.83
CA ARG A 99 -3.92 -5.18 2.04
C ARG A 99 -4.71 -6.51 2.05
N TYR A 100 -5.76 -6.63 1.24
CA TYR A 100 -6.59 -7.84 1.12
C TYR A 100 -6.81 -8.20 -0.35
N TYR A 101 -6.09 -9.21 -0.84
CA TYR A 101 -6.18 -9.64 -2.25
C TYR A 101 -7.21 -10.76 -2.39
N LYS A 102 -8.30 -10.50 -3.12
CA LYS A 102 -9.13 -11.58 -3.68
C LYS A 102 -8.57 -12.13 -5.00
N HIS A 103 -7.70 -11.38 -5.69
CA HIS A 103 -7.10 -11.75 -6.96
C HIS A 103 -5.65 -12.23 -6.78
N LYS A 104 -5.26 -13.29 -7.51
CA LYS A 104 -3.96 -13.98 -7.36
C LYS A 104 -2.75 -13.19 -7.89
N VAL A 105 -2.95 -12.17 -8.72
CA VAL A 105 -1.86 -11.42 -9.36
C VAL A 105 -1.73 -10.06 -8.67
N ILE A 106 -0.66 -9.91 -7.89
CA ILE A 106 -0.37 -8.70 -7.11
C ILE A 106 0.44 -7.71 -7.95
N LEU A 107 1.43 -8.20 -8.68
CA LEU A 107 2.41 -7.41 -9.41
C LEU A 107 2.08 -7.45 -10.90
N THR A 108 1.65 -6.32 -11.44
CA THR A 108 1.23 -6.20 -12.84
C THR A 108 2.33 -5.67 -13.76
N ASP A 109 3.35 -5.02 -13.20
CA ASP A 109 4.46 -4.49 -13.98
C ASP A 109 5.35 -5.63 -14.53
N PRO A 110 5.59 -5.72 -15.85
CA PRO A 110 6.38 -6.80 -16.45
C PRO A 110 7.83 -6.87 -15.97
N TYR A 111 8.48 -5.72 -15.76
CA TYR A 111 9.87 -5.66 -15.32
C TYR A 111 10.01 -6.21 -13.90
N PHE A 112 9.18 -5.71 -12.99
CA PHE A 112 9.20 -6.15 -11.60
C PHE A 112 8.65 -7.56 -11.43
N SER A 113 7.70 -8.00 -12.25
CA SER A 113 7.26 -9.39 -12.31
C SER A 113 8.42 -10.32 -12.67
N GLY A 114 9.23 -9.95 -13.67
CA GLY A 114 10.45 -10.66 -14.03
C GLY A 114 11.49 -10.71 -12.90
N ILE A 115 11.67 -9.61 -12.16
CA ILE A 115 12.52 -9.56 -10.96
C ILE A 115 12.01 -10.52 -9.88
N ASN A 116 10.70 -10.50 -9.62
CA ASN A 116 10.09 -11.34 -8.60
C ASN A 116 10.20 -12.84 -8.94
N ASN A 117 10.11 -13.19 -10.22
CA ASN A 117 10.32 -14.57 -10.68
C ASN A 117 11.79 -15.02 -10.52
N ARG A 118 12.76 -14.14 -10.83
CA ARG A 118 14.18 -14.43 -10.55
C ARG A 118 14.45 -14.65 -9.06
N PHE A 119 13.78 -13.88 -8.21
CA PHE A 119 13.86 -14.07 -6.77
C PHE A 119 13.25 -15.39 -6.31
N TYR A 120 12.11 -15.80 -6.89
CA TYR A 120 11.52 -17.12 -6.66
C TYR A 120 12.52 -18.24 -7.00
N LEU A 121 13.12 -18.21 -8.19
CA LEU A 121 14.11 -19.22 -8.62
C LEU A 121 15.30 -19.28 -7.66
N HIS A 122 15.81 -18.12 -7.24
CA HIS A 122 16.88 -18.04 -6.25
C HIS A 122 16.50 -18.70 -4.91
N CYS A 123 15.28 -18.47 -4.41
CA CYS A 123 14.83 -19.08 -3.16
C CYS A 123 14.70 -20.61 -3.27
N VAL A 124 14.31 -21.12 -4.44
CA VAL A 124 14.25 -22.56 -4.74
C VAL A 124 15.67 -23.15 -4.80
N GLU A 125 16.61 -22.49 -5.50
CA GLU A 125 18.02 -22.91 -5.55
C GLU A 125 18.70 -22.92 -4.18
N LYS A 126 18.26 -22.06 -3.26
CA LYS A 126 18.71 -22.05 -1.86
C LYS A 126 18.07 -23.13 -0.99
N HIS A 127 17.24 -24.00 -1.56
CA HIS A 127 16.53 -25.08 -0.89
C HIS A 127 15.67 -24.61 0.30
N TYR A 128 15.09 -23.41 0.20
CA TYR A 128 14.08 -23.00 1.17
C TYR A 128 12.81 -23.86 1.03
N SER A 129 12.11 -24.07 2.15
CA SER A 129 10.83 -24.78 2.11
C SER A 129 9.81 -24.04 1.25
N ALA A 130 8.90 -24.77 0.60
CA ALA A 130 7.88 -24.19 -0.27
C ALA A 130 7.07 -23.07 0.42
N VAL A 131 6.75 -23.24 1.72
CA VAL A 131 6.05 -22.24 2.53
C VAL A 131 6.89 -20.97 2.71
N THR A 132 8.21 -21.12 2.92
CA THR A 132 9.13 -19.98 3.07
C THR A 132 9.31 -19.24 1.76
N VAL A 133 9.48 -19.98 0.66
CA VAL A 133 9.57 -19.41 -0.70
C VAL A 133 8.31 -18.59 -1.01
N ASP A 134 7.13 -19.20 -0.82
CA ASP A 134 5.85 -18.53 -1.06
C ASP A 134 5.69 -17.27 -0.19
N HIS A 135 6.05 -17.35 1.09
CA HIS A 135 6.03 -16.19 1.98
C HIS A 135 6.95 -15.06 1.48
N TYR A 136 8.20 -15.35 1.16
CA TYR A 136 9.15 -14.34 0.70
C TYR A 136 8.75 -13.71 -0.63
N VAL A 137 8.32 -14.54 -1.60
CA VAL A 137 7.93 -14.07 -2.93
C VAL A 137 6.65 -13.22 -2.88
N LYS A 138 5.71 -13.52 -1.97
CA LYS A 138 4.55 -12.68 -1.73
C LYS A 138 4.92 -11.34 -1.11
N GLN A 139 5.86 -11.32 -0.16
CA GLN A 139 6.29 -10.08 0.47
C GLN A 139 7.07 -9.19 -0.50
N SER A 140 7.96 -9.77 -1.31
CA SER A 140 8.65 -9.02 -2.37
C SER A 140 7.67 -8.47 -3.39
N ALA A 141 6.68 -9.26 -3.83
CA ALA A 141 5.65 -8.79 -4.75
C ALA A 141 4.87 -7.58 -4.21
N ARG A 142 4.53 -7.58 -2.92
CA ARG A 142 3.84 -6.46 -2.26
C ARG A 142 4.68 -5.19 -2.22
N PHE A 143 5.97 -5.33 -1.91
CA PHE A 143 6.87 -4.19 -1.93
C PHE A 143 7.03 -3.64 -3.35
N LEU A 144 7.21 -4.50 -4.35
CA LEU A 144 7.36 -4.07 -5.74
C LEU A 144 6.08 -3.42 -6.29
N ASP A 145 4.88 -3.91 -5.90
CA ASP A 145 3.60 -3.26 -6.25
C ASP A 145 3.49 -1.86 -5.63
N TYR A 146 4.07 -1.64 -4.44
CA TYR A 146 4.16 -0.31 -3.82
C TYR A 146 5.15 0.62 -4.54
N VAL A 147 6.24 0.07 -5.07
CA VAL A 147 7.31 0.82 -5.73
C VAL A 147 6.90 1.32 -7.12
N VAL A 148 6.08 0.56 -7.85
CA VAL A 148 5.64 0.91 -9.22
C VAL A 148 4.94 2.28 -9.30
N PRO A 149 3.95 2.61 -8.44
CA PRO A 149 3.26 3.92 -8.47
C PRO A 149 4.17 5.09 -8.09
N GLN A 150 5.29 4.81 -7.41
CA GLN A 150 6.28 5.81 -7.01
C GLN A 150 7.20 6.23 -8.17
N ARG A 151 6.84 5.84 -9.41
CA ARG A 151 7.54 6.13 -10.68
C ARG A 151 8.95 5.55 -10.76
N VAL A 152 9.25 4.57 -9.91
CA VAL A 152 10.51 3.82 -9.93
C VAL A 152 10.44 2.83 -11.09
N LYS A 153 11.34 2.98 -12.06
CA LYS A 153 11.37 2.13 -13.27
C LYS A 153 12.34 0.97 -13.15
N THR A 154 13.33 1.10 -12.28
CA THR A 154 14.39 0.09 -12.11
C THR A 154 14.72 -0.14 -10.64
N CYS A 155 15.27 -1.32 -10.31
CA CYS A 155 15.69 -1.60 -8.92
C CYS A 155 16.81 -0.68 -8.41
N LYS A 156 17.53 0.01 -9.30
CA LYS A 156 18.59 0.97 -8.94
C LYS A 156 18.05 2.26 -8.34
N GLU A 157 16.81 2.60 -8.68
CA GLU A 157 16.11 3.79 -8.21
C GLU A 157 15.44 3.58 -6.84
N ILE A 158 15.49 2.35 -6.30
CA ILE A 158 15.00 2.03 -4.95
C ILE A 158 16.01 2.57 -3.93
N ILE A 159 15.63 3.67 -3.26
CA ILE A 159 16.42 4.34 -2.24
C ILE A 159 15.88 4.07 -0.83
N LEU A 160 16.73 4.26 0.18
CA LEU A 160 16.40 3.97 1.58
C LEU A 160 15.16 4.73 2.09
N THR A 161 14.92 5.94 1.60
CA THR A 161 13.73 6.72 1.97
C THR A 161 12.44 6.03 1.54
N LEU A 162 12.42 5.46 0.32
CA LEU A 162 11.29 4.70 -0.21
C LEU A 162 11.00 3.43 0.61
N ILE A 163 12.06 2.75 1.05
CA ILE A 163 11.96 1.58 1.92
C ILE A 163 11.39 1.99 3.29
N ASN A 164 11.89 3.08 3.87
CA ASN A 164 11.39 3.58 5.15
C ASN A 164 9.94 4.02 5.06
N ASP A 165 9.54 4.66 3.96
CA ASP A 165 8.15 5.07 3.74
C ASP A 165 7.24 3.84 3.56
N TYR A 166 7.71 2.80 2.87
CA TYR A 166 7.02 1.51 2.86
C TYR A 166 6.89 0.92 4.26
N ILE A 167 7.95 0.90 5.07
CA ILE A 167 7.91 0.37 6.44
C ILE A 167 6.95 1.18 7.32
N LYS A 168 6.91 2.51 7.20
CA LYS A 168 5.93 3.34 7.93
C LYS A 168 4.49 2.94 7.59
N THR A 169 4.22 2.55 6.34
CA THR A 169 2.89 2.06 5.95
C THR A 169 2.48 0.77 6.66
N LEU A 170 3.48 -0.02 7.09
CA LEU A 170 3.32 -1.25 7.84
C LEU A 170 3.28 -0.99 9.36
N ALA A 171 4.05 -0.02 9.86
CA ALA A 171 4.27 0.28 11.27
C ALA A 171 3.04 0.84 12.01
N GLY A 172 1.99 1.27 11.30
CA GLY A 172 0.68 1.58 11.89
C GLY A 172 -0.07 0.36 12.47
N TYR A 173 0.51 -0.85 12.41
CA TYR A 173 -0.06 -2.09 12.93
C TYR A 173 1.01 -2.92 13.68
N THR A 174 0.61 -3.45 14.83
CA THR A 174 1.34 -4.03 15.97
C THR A 174 2.42 -5.10 15.71
N SER A 175 3.41 -5.14 16.62
CA SER A 175 4.35 -6.19 17.11
C SER A 175 4.86 -7.36 16.23
N ASP A 176 4.12 -7.88 15.25
CA ASP A 176 4.52 -9.03 14.42
C ASP A 176 5.52 -8.66 13.30
N LEU A 177 5.66 -7.36 13.04
CA LEU A 177 6.55 -6.81 12.03
C LEU A 177 8.03 -6.77 12.44
N ARG A 178 8.38 -6.97 13.71
CA ARG A 178 9.80 -7.02 14.13
C ARG A 178 10.54 -8.20 13.48
N THR A 179 9.85 -9.31 13.25
CA THR A 179 10.37 -10.49 12.55
C THR A 179 10.48 -10.27 11.03
N VAL A 180 9.59 -9.44 10.47
CA VAL A 180 9.60 -9.05 9.05
C VAL A 180 10.70 -8.02 8.81
N ILE A 181 10.85 -6.99 9.64
CA ILE A 181 11.93 -6.00 9.60
C ILE A 181 13.29 -6.69 9.74
N SER A 182 13.47 -7.65 10.66
CA SER A 182 14.73 -8.41 10.74
C SER A 182 15.03 -9.27 9.51
N LYS A 183 14.02 -9.73 8.75
CA LYS A 183 14.20 -10.55 7.54
C LYS A 183 14.28 -9.74 6.24
N THR A 184 13.63 -8.58 6.18
CA THR A 184 13.77 -7.60 5.08
C THR A 184 15.06 -6.80 5.23
N CYS A 185 15.50 -6.49 6.45
CA CYS A 185 16.87 -6.06 6.71
C CYS A 185 17.89 -7.16 6.40
N ALA A 186 17.52 -8.46 6.44
CA ALA A 186 18.41 -9.52 5.93
C ALA A 186 18.48 -9.54 4.39
N LEU A 187 17.45 -9.07 3.69
CA LEU A 187 17.51 -8.75 2.26
C LEU A 187 18.40 -7.52 2.03
N GLU A 188 18.25 -6.45 2.81
CA GLU A 188 19.11 -5.27 2.72
C GLU A 188 20.57 -5.58 3.06
N VAL A 189 20.88 -6.31 4.14
CA VAL A 189 22.24 -6.73 4.55
C VAL A 189 22.84 -7.76 3.58
N ARG A 190 22.03 -8.54 2.84
CA ARG A 190 22.53 -9.41 1.75
C ARG A 190 22.68 -8.71 0.41
N ILE A 191 21.90 -7.66 0.14
CA ILE A 191 22.03 -6.80 -1.04
C ILE A 191 23.15 -5.76 -0.86
N THR A 192 23.40 -5.30 0.37
CA THR A 192 24.46 -4.33 0.72
C THR A 192 25.78 -4.94 1.15
N ASN A 193 25.88 -6.26 1.39
CA ASN A 193 27.18 -6.92 1.51
C ASN A 193 27.87 -6.97 0.14
N LYS A 194 28.60 -5.88 -0.11
CA LYS A 194 29.49 -5.56 -1.22
C LYS A 194 30.31 -6.78 -1.69
N LYS A 195 29.72 -7.59 -2.57
CA LYS A 195 30.43 -8.50 -3.49
C LYS A 195 29.61 -8.84 -4.74
N TRP A 196 28.27 -8.82 -4.65
CA TRP A 196 27.41 -9.21 -5.76
C TRP A 196 27.20 -8.10 -6.80
N PHE A 197 26.92 -6.86 -6.38
CA PHE A 197 26.61 -5.76 -7.31
C PHE A 197 27.80 -5.27 -8.15
N LYS A 198 29.05 -5.42 -7.65
CA LYS A 198 30.27 -5.09 -8.42
C LYS A 198 30.60 -6.14 -9.47
N LYS A 199 30.20 -7.40 -9.27
CA LYS A 199 30.54 -8.50 -10.20
C LYS A 199 29.59 -8.60 -11.40
N SER A 200 28.44 -7.92 -11.35
CA SER A 200 27.48 -7.84 -12.46
C SER A 200 27.67 -6.60 -13.35
N ILE A 201 28.65 -5.74 -13.03
CA ILE A 201 29.00 -4.54 -13.81
C ILE A 201 30.30 -4.75 -14.60
N ASP A 202 31.16 -5.68 -14.17
CA ASP A 202 32.40 -6.05 -14.87
C ASP A 202 32.33 -7.50 -15.39
N ILE A 203 31.66 -7.70 -16.53
CA ILE A 203 31.93 -8.79 -17.47
C ILE A 203 31.82 -8.13 -18.86
N PRO A 204 32.82 -8.30 -19.76
CA PRO A 204 32.91 -7.55 -21.03
C PRO A 204 31.67 -7.70 -21.93
#